data_AF-A0A7S0BIG6-F1
#
_entry.id   AF-A0A7S0BIG6-F1
#
_cell.length_a   1.000
_cell.length_b   1.000
_cell.length_c   1.000
_cell.angle_alpha   90.00
_cell.angle_beta   90.00
_cell.angle_gamma   90.00
#
_symmetry.space_group_name_H-M   'P 1'
#
loop_
_entity.id
_entity.type
_entity.pdbx_description
1 polymer ?
#
loop_
_entity_poly.entity_id
_entity_poly.type
_entity_poly.pdbx_seq_one_letter_code
_entity_poly.pdbx_strand_id
1 'polypeptide(L)'
;KPYPFGFDPIWKISKNSLAMFNSYKMKLSIVLGVTHMILGIFNSFWNAVHFRESIDILFVFIPQFLFMCAIFGYLVLLILVKWMTDWNSVECQNDPNCQPPDLKAILIGMFMSPGHVPPE
;
A
#
# COMPACT_ATOMS: atom_id res chain seq x y z
N LYS A 1 22.89 5.82 3.63
CA LYS A 1 22.82 6.15 2.18
C LYS A 1 22.24 4.93 1.46
N PRO A 2 21.22 5.10 0.60
CA PRO A 2 20.60 3.98 -0.10
C PRO A 2 21.58 3.36 -1.10
N TYR A 3 21.49 2.04 -1.28
CA TYR A 3 22.24 1.31 -2.30
C TYR A 3 21.70 1.67 -3.68
N PRO A 4 22.55 2.02 -4.66
CA PRO A 4 22.11 2.67 -5.90
C PRO A 4 21.29 1.76 -6.83
N PHE A 5 21.46 0.43 -6.75
CA PHE A 5 20.71 -0.49 -7.60
C PHE A 5 20.44 -1.83 -6.91
N GLY A 6 19.17 -2.21 -6.85
CA GLY A 6 18.76 -3.50 -6.31
C GLY A 6 18.85 -3.56 -4.79
N PHE A 7 19.19 -4.74 -4.28
CA PHE A 7 19.21 -5.01 -2.85
C PHE A 7 20.64 -5.01 -2.32
N ASP A 8 20.84 -4.42 -1.15
CA ASP A 8 22.16 -4.39 -0.51
C ASP A 8 22.62 -5.82 -0.15
N PRO A 9 23.79 -6.29 -0.64
CA PRO A 9 24.28 -7.65 -0.43
C PRO A 9 24.57 -7.98 1.04
N ILE A 10 24.74 -6.98 1.91
CA ILE A 10 24.92 -7.18 3.36
C ILE A 10 23.71 -7.91 3.97
N TRP A 11 22.52 -7.71 3.42
CA TRP A 11 21.32 -8.41 3.87
C TRP A 11 21.33 -9.90 3.59
N LYS A 12 22.18 -10.46 2.72
CA LYS A 12 22.30 -11.92 2.59
C LYS A 12 23.05 -12.56 3.76
N ILE A 13 23.89 -11.80 4.46
CA ILE A 13 24.78 -12.30 5.52
C ILE A 13 24.15 -12.12 6.91
N SER A 14 23.13 -11.26 7.03
CA SER A 14 22.44 -10.99 8.28
C SER A 14 21.53 -12.13 8.74
N LYS A 15 21.46 -12.37 10.06
CA LYS A 15 20.56 -13.34 10.69
C LYS A 15 19.08 -12.99 10.51
N ASN A 16 18.75 -11.70 10.38
CA ASN A 16 17.36 -11.21 10.24
C ASN A 16 16.96 -10.96 8.77
N SER A 17 17.77 -11.45 7.83
CA SER A 17 17.54 -11.33 6.39
C SER A 17 16.17 -11.85 5.97
N LEU A 18 15.79 -13.04 6.45
CA LEU A 18 14.54 -13.70 6.06
C LEU A 18 13.31 -12.88 6.46
N ALA A 19 13.27 -12.35 7.68
CA ALA A 19 12.14 -11.56 8.18
C ALA A 19 11.97 -10.24 7.39
N MET A 20 13.09 -9.59 7.07
CA MET A 20 13.07 -8.36 6.27
C MET A 20 12.62 -8.62 4.83
N PHE A 21 13.22 -9.61 4.16
CA PHE A 21 12.83 -9.98 2.79
C PHE A 21 11.38 -10.44 2.70
N ASN A 22 10.87 -11.19 3.68
CA ASN A 22 9.48 -11.64 3.69
C ASN A 22 8.51 -10.45 3.79
N SER A 23 8.76 -9.55 4.74
CA SER A 23 7.96 -8.34 4.93
C SER A 23 8.00 -7.42 3.71
N TYR A 24 9.18 -7.29 3.07
CA TYR A 24 9.35 -6.55 1.83
C TYR A 24 8.56 -7.17 0.67
N LYS A 25 8.70 -8.48 0.45
CA LYS A 25 8.01 -9.21 -0.63
C LYS A 25 6.50 -9.15 -0.50
N MET A 26 5.96 -9.25 0.72
CA MET A 26 4.54 -9.11 0.96
C MET A 26 4.02 -7.74 0.53
N LYS A 27 4.67 -6.65 0.97
CA LYS A 27 4.27 -5.28 0.62
C LYS A 27 4.44 -5.00 -0.88
N LEU A 28 5.54 -5.46 -1.48
CA LEU A 28 5.77 -5.34 -2.92
C LEU A 28 4.69 -6.07 -3.72
N SER A 29 4.31 -7.28 -3.32
CA SER A 29 3.25 -8.08 -3.96
C SER A 29 1.90 -7.34 -3.93
N ILE A 30 1.58 -6.69 -2.80
CA ILE A 30 0.35 -5.88 -2.68
C ILE A 30 0.38 -4.71 -3.67
N VAL A 31 1.47 -3.95 -3.74
CA VAL A 31 1.60 -2.80 -4.65
C VAL A 31 1.47 -3.22 -6.12
N LEU A 32 2.16 -4.29 -6.52
CA LEU A 32 2.07 -4.83 -7.87
C LEU A 32 0.67 -5.38 -8.19
N GLY A 33 0.06 -6.09 -7.24
CA GLY A 33 -1.29 -6.65 -7.38
C GLY A 33 -2.34 -5.56 -7.57
N VAL A 34 -2.32 -4.50 -6.75
CA VAL A 34 -3.25 -3.37 -6.87
C VAL A 34 -3.05 -2.63 -8.19
N THR A 35 -1.81 -2.42 -8.60
CA THR A 35 -1.50 -1.80 -9.90
C THR A 35 -2.09 -2.62 -11.05
N HIS A 36 -1.91 -3.95 -11.03
CA HIS A 36 -2.45 -4.86 -12.05
C HIS A 36 -3.99 -4.88 -12.06
N MET A 37 -4.64 -4.87 -10.89
CA MET A 37 -6.10 -4.79 -10.79
C MET A 37 -6.65 -3.47 -11.36
N ILE A 38 -5.99 -2.34 -11.08
CA ILE A 38 -6.36 -1.04 -11.63
C ILE A 38 -6.23 -1.03 -13.16
N LEU A 39 -5.19 -1.64 -13.72
CA LEU A 39 -5.05 -1.81 -15.18
C LEU A 39 -6.22 -2.59 -15.78
N GLY A 40 -6.69 -3.64 -15.11
CA GLY A 40 -7.88 -4.39 -15.54
C GLY A 40 -9.16 -3.53 -15.57
N ILE A 41 -9.34 -2.66 -14.56
CA ILE A 41 -10.47 -1.72 -14.48
C ILE A 41 -10.39 -0.66 -15.60
N PHE A 42 -9.19 -0.15 -15.90
CA PHE A 42 -8.98 0.75 -17.04
C PHE A 42 -9.29 0.07 -18.39
N ASN A 43 -8.97 -1.21 -18.55
CA ASN A 43 -9.33 -1.95 -19.76
C ASN A 43 -10.86 -2.07 -19.91
N SER A 44 -11.58 -2.31 -18.81
CA SER A 44 -13.05 -2.31 -18.81
C SER A 44 -13.64 -0.95 -19.17
N PHE A 45 -13.03 0.15 -18.71
CA PHE A 45 -13.41 1.51 -19.13
C PHE A 45 -13.23 1.71 -20.64
N TRP A 46 -12.09 1.32 -21.19
CA TRP A 46 -11.83 1.45 -22.62
C TRP A 46 -12.83 0.64 -23.46
N ASN A 47 -13.22 -0.54 -22.96
CA ASN A 47 -14.24 -1.38 -23.56
C ASN A 47 -15.62 -0.68 -23.61
N ALA A 48 -16.07 -0.13 -22.48
CA ALA A 48 -17.36 0.57 -22.40
C ALA A 48 -17.38 1.85 -23.27
N VAL A 49 -16.24 2.55 -23.37
CA VAL A 49 -16.09 3.70 -24.28
C VAL A 49 -16.20 3.27 -25.74
N HIS A 50 -15.59 2.12 -26.12
CA HIS A 50 -15.65 1.60 -27.48
C HIS A 50 -17.08 1.21 -27.90
N PHE A 51 -17.80 0.49 -27.04
CA PHE A 51 -19.18 0.07 -27.28
C PHE A 51 -20.22 1.19 -27.04
N ARG A 52 -19.78 2.39 -26.62
CA ARG A 52 -20.61 3.58 -26.33
C ARG A 52 -21.68 3.36 -25.25
N GLU A 53 -21.47 2.39 -24.37
CA GLU A 53 -22.37 2.08 -23.26
C GLU A 53 -22.07 3.00 -22.08
N SER A 54 -22.59 4.23 -22.16
CA SER A 54 -22.36 5.28 -21.16
C SER A 54 -22.97 4.97 -19.79
N ILE A 55 -23.98 4.08 -19.75
CA ILE A 55 -24.65 3.63 -18.52
C ILE A 55 -23.69 2.78 -17.69
N ASP A 56 -22.96 1.86 -18.32
CA ASP A 56 -22.01 0.98 -17.62
C ASP A 56 -20.80 1.75 -17.08
N ILE A 57 -20.37 2.81 -17.78
CA ILE A 57 -19.31 3.69 -17.27
C ILE A 57 -19.74 4.32 -15.94
N LEU A 58 -20.97 4.83 -15.86
CA LEU A 58 -21.45 5.58 -14.71
C LEU A 58 -21.83 4.68 -13.52
N PHE A 59 -22.50 3.56 -13.80
CA PHE A 59 -23.05 2.68 -12.75
C PHE A 59 -22.18 1.48 -12.39
N VAL A 60 -21.21 1.10 -13.23
CA VAL A 60 -20.32 -0.05 -12.97
C VAL A 60 -18.90 0.44 -12.73
N PHE A 61 -18.30 1.16 -13.68
CA PHE A 61 -16.89 1.56 -13.60
C PHE A 61 -16.62 2.54 -12.45
N ILE A 62 -17.39 3.64 -12.34
CA ILE A 62 -17.17 4.65 -11.29
C ILE A 62 -17.23 4.06 -9.87
N PRO A 63 -18.29 3.35 -9.46
CA PRO A 63 -18.36 2.80 -8.10
C PRO A 63 -17.28 1.73 -7.87
N GLN A 64 -16.99 0.89 -8.86
CA GLN A 64 -15.94 -0.12 -8.75
C GLN A 64 -14.54 0.50 -8.58
N PHE A 65 -14.23 1.54 -9.35
CA PHE A 65 -12.96 2.25 -9.27
C PHE A 65 -12.83 2.98 -7.93
N LEU A 66 -13.88 3.70 -7.50
CA LEU A 66 -13.89 4.44 -6.24
C LEU A 66 -13.69 3.50 -5.04
N PHE A 67 -14.40 2.38 -4.99
CA PHE A 67 -14.26 1.39 -3.91
C PHE A 67 -12.83 0.80 -3.85
N MET A 68 -12.28 0.43 -5.00
CA MET A 68 -10.92 -0.11 -5.09
C MET A 68 -9.86 0.91 -4.66
N CYS A 69 -9.99 2.17 -5.10
CA CYS A 69 -9.08 3.24 -4.69
C CYS A 69 -9.21 3.59 -3.20
N ALA A 70 -10.42 3.62 -2.65
CA ALA A 70 -10.65 4.00 -1.26
C ALA A 70 -10.04 3.00 -0.26
N ILE A 71 -10.08 1.70 -0.55
CA ILE A 71 -9.58 0.66 0.35
C ILE A 71 -8.12 0.31 0.00
N PHE A 72 -7.92 -0.22 -1.21
CA PHE A 72 -6.62 -0.76 -1.61
C PHE A 72 -5.67 0.35 -2.07
N GLY A 73 -6.18 1.42 -2.69
CA GLY A 73 -5.37 2.60 -3.00
C GLY A 73 -4.85 3.29 -1.74
N TYR A 74 -5.70 3.46 -0.71
CA TYR A 74 -5.30 3.96 0.60
C TYR A 74 -4.18 3.10 1.23
N LEU A 75 -4.31 1.76 1.19
CA LEU A 75 -3.28 0.85 1.68
C LEU A 75 -1.93 1.03 0.96
N VAL A 76 -1.94 1.16 -0.37
CA VAL A 76 -0.71 1.41 -1.16
C VAL A 76 -0.08 2.75 -0.78
N LEU A 77 -0.89 3.80 -0.62
CA LEU A 77 -0.40 5.10 -0.17
C LEU A 77 0.28 5.02 1.21
N LEU A 78 -0.32 4.31 2.17
CA LEU A 78 0.28 4.10 3.48
C LEU A 78 1.62 3.33 3.41
N ILE A 79 1.75 2.36 2.50
CA ILE A 79 3.03 1.65 2.27
C ILE A 79 4.10 2.64 1.78
N LEU A 80 3.76 3.48 0.80
CA LEU A 80 4.68 4.47 0.25
C LEU A 80 5.09 5.53 1.28
N VAL A 81 4.14 6.06 2.05
CA VAL A 81 4.42 7.00 3.15
C VAL A 81 5.32 6.36 4.20
N LYS A 82 5.04 5.10 4.58
CA LYS A 82 5.89 4.36 5.53
C LYS A 82 7.32 4.17 5.00
N TRP A 83 7.52 4.04 3.69
CA TRP A 83 8.85 3.92 3.07
C TRP A 83 9.58 5.26 2.93
N MET A 84 8.85 6.37 2.75
CA MET A 84 9.44 7.72 2.63
C MET A 84 9.72 8.38 3.98
N THR A 85 9.07 7.93 5.06
CA THR A 85 9.24 8.47 6.42
C THR A 85 10.43 7.81 7.11
N ASP A 86 11.36 8.62 7.62
CA ASP A 86 12.49 8.12 8.41
C ASP A 86 12.13 8.02 9.90
N TRP A 87 11.78 6.79 10.30
CA TRP A 87 11.43 6.42 11.67
C TRP A 87 12.63 6.42 12.64
N ASN A 88 13.86 6.58 12.14
CA ASN A 88 15.07 6.62 12.98
C ASN A 88 15.62 8.05 13.16
N SER A 89 14.87 9.06 12.73
CA SER A 89 15.26 10.47 12.92
C SER A 89 15.24 10.85 14.41
N VAL A 90 16.10 11.80 14.80
CA VAL A 90 16.23 12.27 16.19
C VAL A 90 14.92 12.86 16.71
N GLU A 91 14.11 13.46 15.83
CA GLU A 91 12.78 14.00 16.14
C GLU A 91 11.79 12.88 16.50
N CYS A 92 11.83 11.76 15.77
CA CYS A 92 10.99 10.59 16.02
C CYS A 92 11.38 9.82 17.30
N GLN A 93 12.66 9.81 17.68
CA GLN A 93 13.07 9.19 18.95
C GLN A 93 12.66 9.99 20.20
N ASN A 94 12.45 11.30 20.07
CA ASN A 94 12.04 12.17 21.18
C ASN A 94 10.53 12.10 21.45
N ASP A 95 9.73 11.66 20.47
CA ASP A 95 8.28 11.47 20.61
C ASP A 95 7.93 10.00 20.84
N PRO A 96 7.33 9.61 21.98
CA PRO A 96 6.97 8.21 22.27
C PRO A 96 5.89 7.63 21.33
N ASN A 97 5.23 8.47 20.53
CA ASN A 97 4.19 8.08 19.58
C ASN A 97 4.74 7.82 18.15
N CYS A 98 6.02 8.08 17.90
CA CYS A 98 6.61 7.94 16.58
C CYS A 98 7.16 6.51 16.39
N GLN A 99 6.26 5.54 16.29
CA GLN A 99 6.60 4.14 16.03
C GLN A 99 6.02 3.66 14.70
N PRO A 100 6.75 2.83 13.93
CA PRO A 100 6.36 2.43 12.58
C PRO A 100 5.16 1.49 12.59
N PRO A 101 3.93 1.94 12.27
CA PRO A 101 2.72 1.21 12.61
C PRO A 101 2.49 0.00 11.71
N ASP A 102 1.80 -1.02 12.22
CA ASP A 102 1.47 -2.23 11.46
C ASP A 102 0.31 -1.99 10.48
N LEU A 103 0.66 -1.82 9.21
CA LEU A 103 -0.26 -1.47 8.11
C LEU A 103 -1.45 -2.42 7.97
N LYS A 104 -1.26 -3.72 8.23
CA LYS A 104 -2.34 -4.72 8.20
C LYS A 104 -3.34 -4.51 9.37
N ALA A 105 -2.85 -4.10 10.54
CA ALA A 105 -3.67 -3.85 11.72
C ALA A 105 -4.46 -2.54 11.55
N ILE A 106 -3.84 -1.52 10.94
CA ILE A 106 -4.54 -0.29 10.56
C ILE A 106 -5.71 -0.57 9.61
N LEU A 107 -5.52 -1.44 8.61
CA LEU A 107 -6.59 -1.80 7.68
C LEU A 107 -7.76 -2.50 8.40
N ILE A 108 -7.47 -3.41 9.33
CA ILE A 108 -8.51 -4.10 10.13
C ILE A 108 -9.20 -3.09 11.06
N GLY A 109 -8.43 -2.24 11.73
CA GLY A 109 -8.94 -1.21 12.64
C GLY A 109 -9.82 -0.17 11.95
N MET A 110 -9.54 0.17 10.69
CA MET A 110 -10.36 1.08 9.89
C MET A 110 -11.82 0.60 9.75
N PHE A 111 -12.04 -0.71 9.64
CA PHE A 111 -13.39 -1.29 9.53
C PHE A 111 -14.00 -1.64 10.89
N MET A 112 -13.18 -2.11 11.84
CA MET A 112 -13.68 -2.62 13.13
C MET A 112 -13.81 -1.56 14.22
N SER A 113 -13.02 -0.47 14.17
CA SER A 113 -13.05 0.61 15.16
C SER A 113 -12.69 1.95 14.49
N PRO A 114 -13.63 2.54 13.72
CA PRO A 114 -13.36 3.77 12.98
C PRO A 114 -13.05 4.93 13.94
N GLY A 115 -11.93 5.61 13.70
CA GLY A 115 -11.49 6.77 14.48
C GLY A 115 -10.56 6.46 15.65
N HIS A 116 -10.36 5.18 15.99
CA HIS A 116 -9.34 4.77 16.97
C HIS A 116 -8.13 4.19 16.23
N VAL A 117 -7.00 4.89 16.28
CA VAL A 117 -5.73 4.34 15.80
C VAL A 117 -5.19 3.44 16.93
N PRO A 118 -5.08 2.12 16.72
CA PRO A 118 -4.54 1.25 17.75
C PRO A 118 -3.11 1.71 18.10
N PRO A 119 -2.84 2.07 19.38
CA PRO A 119 -1.48 2.20 19.86
C PRO A 119 -0.96 0.77 20.01
N GLU A 120 -0.31 0.27 18.97
CA GLU A 120 0.49 -0.97 18.94
C GLU A 120 -0.22 -2.24 19.45
#